data_AF-A0A0S8BUJ1-F1
#
_entry.id   AF-A0A0S8BUJ1-F1
#
_cell.length_a   1.000
_cell.length_b   1.000
_cell.length_c   1.000
_cell.angle_alpha   90.00
_cell.angle_beta   90.00
_cell.angle_gamma   90.00
#
_symmetry.space_group_name_H-M   'P 1'
#
loop_
_entity.id
_entity.type
_entity.pdbx_description
1 polymer ?
#
loop_
_entity_poly.entity_id
_entity_poly.type
_entity_poly.pdbx_seq_one_letter_code
_entity_poly.pdbx_strand_id
1 'polypeptide(L)'
;MAWSAVTLVIALATLASLAMRRERRKKAALGTRAKPKPTGKTEAAARQVPEAGSQHTSRSCPVCLSDHPAQNRFCFRDGAALVEGASAGSFVHGMICPACRRGYPADASFCPEDAEELVPYGLYGAASSTRSALRIDASKICPECGVRHASSHLFCGQDGTELVIVN
;
A
#
# COMPACT_ATOMS: atom_id res chain seq x y z
N MET A 1 -18.33 -29.16 -36.87
CA MET A 1 -19.15 -27.92 -36.94
C MET A 1 -19.60 -27.37 -35.57
N ALA A 2 -19.34 -28.04 -34.44
CA ALA A 2 -19.77 -27.57 -33.11
C ALA A 2 -18.92 -26.43 -32.50
N TRP A 3 -17.68 -26.23 -32.95
CA TRP A 3 -16.80 -25.17 -32.44
C TRP A 3 -17.25 -23.75 -32.81
N SER A 4 -17.89 -23.58 -33.97
CA SER A 4 -18.35 -22.28 -34.46
C SER A 4 -19.46 -21.68 -33.58
N ALA A 5 -20.31 -22.53 -32.99
CA ALA A 5 -21.36 -22.07 -32.08
C ALA A 5 -20.77 -21.59 -30.74
N VAL A 6 -19.76 -22.29 -30.22
CA VAL A 6 -19.11 -21.95 -28.95
C VAL A 6 -18.37 -20.61 -29.06
N THR A 7 -17.63 -20.38 -30.15
CA THR A 7 -16.93 -19.11 -30.37
C THR A 7 -17.89 -17.93 -30.50
N LEU A 8 -19.06 -18.13 -31.10
CA LEU A 8 -20.06 -17.08 -31.29
C LEU A 8 -20.71 -16.71 -29.95
N VAL A 9 -21.01 -17.69 -29.10
CA VAL A 9 -21.54 -17.43 -27.74
C VAL A 9 -20.53 -16.68 -26.88
N ILE A 10 -19.24 -17.05 -26.94
CA ILE A 10 -18.17 -16.35 -26.20
C ILE A 10 -18.00 -14.92 -26.72
N ALA A 11 -18.04 -14.71 -28.03
CA ALA A 11 -17.95 -13.37 -28.63
C ALA A 11 -19.12 -12.48 -28.22
N LEU A 12 -20.35 -13.01 -28.18
CA LEU A 12 -21.52 -12.25 -27.71
C LEU A 12 -21.44 -11.92 -26.22
N ALA A 13 -20.98 -12.86 -25.38
CA ALA A 13 -20.84 -12.64 -23.94
C ALA A 13 -19.77 -11.57 -23.61
N THR A 14 -18.66 -11.57 -24.35
CA THR A 14 -17.58 -10.57 -24.20
C THR A 14 -18.02 -9.19 -24.67
N LEU A 15 -18.74 -9.09 -25.80
CA LEU A 15 -19.33 -7.83 -26.27
C LEU A 15 -20.35 -7.26 -25.28
N ALA A 16 -21.24 -8.10 -24.75
CA ALA A 16 -22.22 -7.70 -23.72
C ALA A 16 -21.54 -7.21 -22.43
N SER A 17 -20.49 -7.90 -21.98
CA SER A 17 -19.71 -7.49 -20.81
C SER A 17 -18.98 -6.16 -21.02
N LEU A 18 -18.42 -5.91 -22.20
CA LEU A 18 -17.77 -4.63 -22.51
C LEU A 18 -18.78 -3.48 -22.57
N ALA A 19 -19.96 -3.70 -23.15
CA ALA A 19 -21.04 -2.71 -23.21
C ALA A 19 -21.51 -2.31 -21.80
N MET A 20 -21.77 -3.28 -20.92
CA MET A 20 -22.16 -3.02 -19.53
C MET A 20 -21.08 -2.26 -18.74
N ARG A 21 -19.79 -2.59 -18.92
CA ARG A 21 -18.68 -1.86 -18.29
C ARG A 21 -18.60 -0.41 -18.75
N ARG A 22 -18.84 -0.14 -20.05
CA ARG A 22 -18.86 1.22 -20.61
C ARG A 22 -20.00 2.06 -20.03
N GLU A 23 -21.19 1.49 -19.87
CA GLU A 23 -22.31 2.23 -19.26
C GLU A 23 -22.08 2.56 -17.78
N ARG A 24 -21.51 1.63 -17.01
CA ARG A 24 -21.18 1.89 -15.60
C ARG A 24 -20.18 3.04 -15.46
N ARG A 25 -19.18 3.13 -16.36
CA ARG A 25 -18.23 4.27 -16.40
C ARG A 25 -18.93 5.60 -16.72
N LYS A 26 -19.89 5.61 -17.64
CA LYS A 26 -20.67 6.83 -17.96
C LYS A 26 -21.51 7.31 -16.76
N LYS A 27 -22.13 6.39 -16.02
CA LYS A 27 -22.91 6.73 -14.81
C LYS A 27 -22.04 7.27 -13.68
N ALA A 28 -20.81 6.75 -13.51
CA ALA A 28 -19.88 7.26 -12.51
C ALA A 28 -19.39 8.69 -12.80
N ALA A 29 -19.26 9.06 -14.08
CA ALA A 29 -18.82 10.40 -14.48
C ALA A 29 -19.89 11.51 -14.32
N LEU A 30 -21.18 11.16 -14.23
CA LEU A 30 -22.27 12.12 -14.01
C LEU A 30 -22.76 12.22 -12.55
N GLY A 31 -22.21 11.42 -11.63
CA GLY A 31 -22.71 11.29 -10.25
C GLY A 31 -22.14 12.28 -9.23
N THR A 32 -21.15 13.10 -9.56
CA THR A 32 -20.56 14.06 -8.61
C THR A 32 -21.24 15.43 -8.67
N ARG A 33 -22.48 15.52 -8.17
CA ARG A 33 -23.09 16.80 -7.76
C ARG A 33 -24.20 16.58 -6.72
N ALA A 34 -23.83 16.33 -5.47
CA ALA A 34 -24.71 16.51 -4.32
C ALA A 34 -23.95 17.21 -3.19
N LYS A 35 -24.51 18.36 -2.81
CA LYS A 35 -24.00 19.45 -2.00
C LYS A 35 -24.45 19.25 -0.54
N PRO A 36 -23.57 19.17 0.48
CA PRO A 36 -24.02 19.36 1.85
C PRO A 36 -24.16 20.87 2.15
N LYS A 37 -25.30 21.21 2.72
CA LYS A 37 -25.76 22.55 3.13
C LYS A 37 -25.19 22.88 4.52
N PRO A 38 -24.44 23.97 4.72
CA PRO A 38 -24.11 24.46 6.06
C PRO A 38 -25.08 25.58 6.46
N THR A 39 -25.83 25.36 7.53
CA THR A 39 -26.54 26.37 8.33
C THR A 39 -26.39 25.86 9.76
N GLY A 40 -25.76 26.50 10.74
CA GLY A 40 -25.26 27.86 10.92
C GLY A 40 -25.54 28.25 12.38
N LYS A 41 -24.62 29.00 13.00
CA LYS A 41 -24.60 29.57 14.38
C LYS A 41 -23.94 28.63 15.42
N THR A 42 -22.89 29.00 16.15
CA THR A 42 -22.59 30.31 16.78
C THR A 42 -21.08 30.52 16.98
N GLU A 43 -20.70 31.79 16.86
CA GLU A 43 -19.44 32.48 17.15
C GLU A 43 -18.74 32.07 18.46
N ALA A 44 -17.45 31.71 18.38
CA ALA A 44 -16.43 32.06 19.37
C ALA A 44 -15.02 31.88 18.77
N ALA A 45 -14.39 33.02 18.49
CA ALA A 45 -12.97 33.27 18.26
C ALA A 45 -11.98 32.12 18.51
N ALA A 46 -11.35 31.62 17.44
CA ALA A 46 -9.95 31.20 17.44
C ALA A 46 -9.42 31.07 16.00
N ARG A 47 -8.53 31.99 15.61
CA ARG A 47 -7.51 31.92 14.55
C ARG A 47 -7.71 30.89 13.44
N GLN A 48 -8.08 31.40 12.26
CA GLN A 48 -7.81 30.76 10.98
C GLN A 48 -6.29 30.55 10.85
N VAL A 49 -5.86 29.29 10.96
CA VAL A 49 -4.55 28.84 10.49
C VAL A 49 -4.70 28.57 8.99
N PRO A 50 -3.78 29.05 8.15
CA PRO A 50 -3.92 29.01 6.69
C PRO A 50 -3.95 27.59 6.15
N GLU A 51 -4.71 27.45 5.07
CA GLU A 51 -4.70 26.39 4.07
C GLU A 51 -3.26 26.18 3.55
N ALA A 52 -2.47 25.41 4.31
CA ALA A 52 -1.18 24.94 3.87
C ALA A 52 -1.43 23.79 2.90
N GLY A 53 -1.07 23.98 1.63
CA GLY A 53 -0.79 22.88 0.72
C GLY A 53 0.18 21.95 1.42
N SER A 54 -0.32 20.83 1.91
CA SER A 54 0.49 19.92 2.70
C SER A 54 1.42 19.21 1.72
N GLN A 55 2.63 19.74 1.64
CA GLN A 55 3.83 19.01 1.25
C GLN A 55 4.04 17.88 2.29
N HIS A 56 3.11 16.92 2.36
CA HIS A 56 3.36 15.69 3.07
C HIS A 56 4.47 15.01 2.28
N THR A 57 5.68 15.02 2.83
CA THR A 57 6.80 14.27 2.30
C THR A 57 6.42 12.80 2.40
N SER A 58 5.82 12.26 1.33
CA SER A 58 5.42 10.86 1.29
C SER A 58 6.68 10.02 1.30
N ARG A 59 6.67 8.96 2.11
CA ARG A 59 7.73 7.97 2.10
C ARG A 59 7.27 6.76 1.32
N SER A 60 8.16 6.19 0.53
CA SER A 60 7.84 5.04 -0.30
C SER A 60 8.49 3.79 0.28
N CYS A 61 7.77 2.67 0.23
CA CYS A 61 8.37 1.39 0.57
C CYS A 61 9.23 0.90 -0.59
N PRO A 62 10.52 0.58 -0.38
CA PRO A 62 11.37 0.08 -1.46
C PRO A 62 11.00 -1.35 -1.91
N VAL A 63 10.25 -2.10 -1.10
CA VAL A 63 9.86 -3.49 -1.38
C VAL A 63 8.54 -3.57 -2.16
N CYS A 64 7.47 -2.95 -1.67
CA CYS A 64 6.15 -3.00 -2.30
C CYS A 64 5.77 -1.74 -3.08
N LEU A 65 6.67 -0.75 -3.16
CA LEU A 65 6.50 0.52 -3.89
C LEU A 65 5.26 1.32 -3.49
N SER A 66 4.69 1.01 -2.33
CA SER A 66 3.52 1.71 -1.80
C SER A 66 3.95 3.00 -1.13
N ASP A 67 3.16 4.06 -1.31
CA ASP A 67 3.33 5.32 -0.61
C ASP A 67 2.71 5.26 0.78
N HIS A 68 3.41 5.86 1.74
CA HIS A 68 3.05 5.89 3.14
C HIS A 68 3.14 7.32 3.68
N PRO A 69 2.36 7.64 4.73
CA PRO A 69 2.43 8.95 5.37
C PRO A 69 3.81 9.18 6.00
N ALA A 70 4.28 10.42 6.00
CA ALA A 70 5.61 10.83 6.50
C ALA A 70 5.92 10.35 7.93
N GLN A 71 4.89 10.21 8.75
CA GLN A 71 4.99 9.74 10.14
C GLN A 71 5.43 8.27 10.25
N ASN A 72 5.15 7.45 9.23
CA ASN A 72 5.60 6.06 9.22
C ASN A 72 7.09 6.01 8.85
N ARG A 73 7.83 5.20 9.58
CA ARG A 73 9.24 4.88 9.32
C ARG A 73 9.38 3.52 8.65
N PHE A 74 8.39 2.64 8.80
CA PHE A 74 8.38 1.29 8.28
C PHE A 74 7.08 0.99 7.51
N CYS A 75 7.18 0.11 6.52
CA CYS A 75 6.03 -0.37 5.77
C CYS A 75 5.22 -1.35 6.61
N PHE A 76 3.91 -1.17 6.70
CA PHE A 76 3.03 -2.08 7.45
C PHE A 76 2.87 -3.47 6.81
N ARG A 77 3.28 -3.65 5.55
CA ARG A 77 3.16 -4.93 4.82
C ARG A 77 4.39 -5.82 4.98
N ASP A 78 5.58 -5.25 4.84
CA ASP A 78 6.84 -6.00 4.77
C ASP A 78 7.84 -5.58 5.88
N GLY A 79 7.51 -4.56 6.67
CA GLY A 79 8.36 -4.03 7.74
C GLY A 79 9.65 -3.38 7.25
N ALA A 80 9.82 -3.15 5.94
CA ALA A 80 11.00 -2.47 5.41
C ALA A 80 10.98 -1.00 5.80
N ALA A 81 12.18 -0.43 6.02
CA ALA A 81 12.33 1.00 6.28
C ALA A 81 11.89 1.79 5.04
N LEU A 82 11.03 2.79 5.26
CA LEU A 82 10.52 3.64 4.20
C LEU A 82 11.55 4.70 3.83
N VAL A 83 11.70 4.94 2.53
CA VAL A 83 12.64 5.93 1.99
C VAL A 83 11.92 7.24 1.66
N GLU A 84 12.59 8.36 1.92
CA GLU A 84 12.05 9.70 1.67
C GLU A 84 12.10 10.02 0.16
N GLY A 85 10.97 10.46 -0.40
CA GLY A 85 10.90 10.92 -1.79
C GLY A 85 10.49 9.88 -2.83
N ALA A 86 10.10 10.38 -4.01
CA ALA A 86 9.65 9.61 -5.18
C ALA A 86 10.81 8.87 -5.92
N SER A 87 11.96 8.70 -5.27
CA SER A 87 13.11 7.95 -5.79
C SER A 87 12.97 6.43 -5.59
N ALA A 88 11.76 5.94 -5.33
CA ALA A 88 11.41 4.52 -5.47
C ALA A 88 11.72 3.95 -6.87
N GLY A 89 11.86 4.82 -7.89
CA GLY A 89 12.18 4.44 -9.26
C GLY A 89 13.59 3.90 -9.51
N SER A 90 14.55 4.10 -8.58
CA SER A 90 15.94 3.62 -8.76
C SER A 90 16.22 2.27 -8.09
N PHE A 91 15.42 1.87 -7.09
CA PHE A 91 15.65 0.66 -6.31
C PHE A 91 15.13 -0.63 -6.94
N VAL A 92 14.51 -0.55 -8.13
CA VAL A 92 14.10 -1.73 -8.92
C VAL A 92 15.32 -2.63 -9.24
N HIS A 93 16.52 -2.08 -9.17
CA HIS A 93 17.78 -2.79 -9.36
C HIS A 93 18.58 -2.99 -8.05
N GLY A 94 18.08 -2.57 -6.89
CA GLY A 94 18.80 -2.69 -5.62
C GLY A 94 18.72 -4.09 -5.00
N MET A 95 19.54 -4.29 -3.97
CA MET A 95 19.59 -5.52 -3.17
C MET A 95 19.03 -5.24 -1.77
N ILE A 96 18.45 -6.24 -1.10
CA ILE A 96 17.92 -6.16 0.26
C ILE A 96 18.44 -7.33 1.09
N CYS A 97 18.85 -7.06 2.33
CA CYS A 97 19.18 -8.12 3.28
C CYS A 97 17.89 -8.77 3.79
N PRO A 98 17.70 -10.09 3.65
CA PRO A 98 16.48 -10.74 4.14
C PRO A 98 16.41 -10.81 5.67
N ALA A 99 17.55 -10.68 6.38
CA ALA A 99 17.63 -10.65 7.83
C ALA A 99 17.29 -9.27 8.41
N CYS A 100 18.10 -8.25 8.14
CA CYS A 100 17.91 -6.90 8.72
C CYS A 100 17.03 -5.96 7.88
N ARG A 101 16.56 -6.40 6.70
CA ARG A 101 15.66 -5.65 5.80
C ARG A 101 16.20 -4.30 5.31
N ARG A 102 17.52 -4.13 5.33
CA ARG A 102 18.19 -2.93 4.80
C ARG A 102 18.40 -3.04 3.29
N GLY A 103 18.25 -1.90 2.61
CA GLY A 103 18.54 -1.76 1.18
C GLY A 103 20.01 -1.47 0.92
N TYR A 104 20.50 -2.03 -0.17
CA TYR A 104 21.87 -1.95 -0.65
C TYR A 104 21.88 -1.69 -2.16
N PRO A 105 22.98 -1.15 -2.70
CA PRO A 105 23.12 -0.97 -4.15
C PRO A 105 23.19 -2.34 -4.87
N ALA A 106 22.94 -2.32 -6.18
CA ALA A 106 22.82 -3.52 -7.03
C ALA A 106 24.07 -4.42 -7.08
N ASP A 107 25.23 -3.83 -6.79
CA ASP A 107 26.55 -4.44 -6.81
C ASP A 107 26.93 -5.13 -5.49
N ALA A 108 26.17 -4.90 -4.42
CA ALA A 108 26.40 -5.56 -3.13
C ALA A 108 25.82 -6.98 -3.12
N SER A 109 26.64 -7.97 -2.78
CA SER A 109 26.21 -9.38 -2.66
C SER A 109 25.92 -9.82 -1.22
N PHE A 110 26.52 -9.18 -0.21
CA PHE A 110 26.41 -9.58 1.20
C PHE A 110 26.13 -8.40 2.13
N CYS A 111 25.34 -8.64 3.17
CA CYS A 111 25.06 -7.68 4.22
C CYS A 111 26.31 -7.47 5.10
N PRO A 112 26.81 -6.23 5.30
CA PRO A 112 27.95 -5.98 6.19
C PRO A 112 27.61 -6.17 7.68
N GLU A 113 26.33 -6.15 8.06
CA GLU A 113 25.88 -6.30 9.44
C GLU A 113 25.66 -7.78 9.81
N ASP A 114 25.02 -8.55 8.93
CA ASP A 114 24.58 -9.92 9.20
C ASP A 114 25.35 -10.99 8.41
N ALA A 115 26.20 -10.59 7.45
CA ALA A 115 26.87 -11.47 6.48
C ALA A 115 25.93 -12.32 5.59
N GLU A 116 24.62 -12.05 5.63
CA GLU A 116 23.61 -12.73 4.83
C GLU A 116 23.72 -12.34 3.35
N GLU A 117 23.40 -13.27 2.44
CA GLU A 117 23.33 -13.00 1.01
C GLU A 117 22.19 -12.01 0.73
N LEU A 118 22.53 -10.91 0.08
CA LEU A 118 21.55 -9.91 -0.30
C LEU A 118 20.75 -10.44 -1.49
N VAL A 119 19.45 -10.20 -1.47
CA VAL A 119 18.55 -10.63 -2.54
C VAL A 119 18.04 -9.42 -3.31
N PRO A 120 17.79 -9.53 -4.63
CA PRO A 120 17.18 -8.44 -5.38
C PRO A 120 15.82 -8.04 -4.80
N TYR A 121 15.56 -6.74 -4.72
CA TYR A 121 14.32 -6.18 -4.15
C TYR A 121 13.05 -6.80 -4.78
N GLY A 122 13.06 -6.98 -6.11
CA GLY A 122 11.93 -7.57 -6.83
C GLY A 122 11.60 -9.00 -6.42
N LEU A 123 12.60 -9.79 -5.99
CA LEU A 123 12.39 -11.16 -5.53
C LEU A 123 11.89 -11.20 -4.08
N TYR A 124 12.42 -10.31 -3.22
CA TYR A 124 12.01 -10.24 -1.82
C TYR A 124 10.55 -9.77 -1.65
N GLY A 125 10.13 -8.76 -2.41
CA GLY A 125 8.78 -8.22 -2.37
C GLY A 125 7.73 -9.19 -2.91
N ALA A 126 8.06 -9.96 -3.95
CA ALA A 126 7.17 -10.98 -4.50
C ALA A 126 6.80 -12.04 -3.44
N ALA A 127 7.78 -12.57 -2.72
CA ALA A 127 7.57 -13.55 -1.64
C ALA A 127 6.80 -12.98 -0.43
N SER A 128 7.00 -11.69 -0.13
CA SER A 128 6.31 -11.03 0.99
C SER A 128 4.87 -10.64 0.65
N SER A 129 4.59 -10.27 -0.61
CA SER A 129 3.25 -9.89 -1.08
C SER A 129 2.27 -11.06 -1.16
N THR A 130 2.78 -12.29 -1.26
CA THR A 130 1.97 -13.52 -1.31
C THR A 130 1.52 -14.04 0.06
N ARG A 131 1.96 -13.43 1.18
CA ARG A 131 1.42 -13.82 2.50
C ARG A 131 -0.02 -13.34 2.61
N SER A 132 -0.96 -14.26 2.40
CA SER A 132 -2.40 -14.00 2.50
C SER A 132 -2.77 -13.41 3.86
N ALA A 133 -3.61 -12.38 3.84
CA ALA A 133 -4.28 -11.78 4.99
C ALA A 133 -5.30 -12.74 5.65
N LEU A 134 -4.88 -13.95 6.01
CA LEU A 134 -5.70 -14.96 6.66
C LEU A 134 -5.86 -14.61 8.15
N ARG A 135 -6.68 -13.59 8.43
CA ARG A 135 -7.53 -13.38 9.62
C ARG A 135 -8.05 -11.94 9.58
N ILE A 136 -9.14 -11.76 8.85
CA ILE A 136 -9.64 -10.44 8.41
C ILE A 136 -10.24 -9.62 9.56
N ASP A 137 -10.56 -10.24 10.71
CA ASP A 137 -11.32 -9.53 11.77
C ASP A 137 -10.59 -9.43 13.12
N ALA A 138 -9.35 -9.92 13.23
CA ALA A 138 -8.61 -9.88 14.48
C ALA A 138 -7.89 -8.54 14.64
N SER A 139 -8.18 -7.80 15.71
CA SER A 139 -7.43 -6.59 16.05
C SER A 139 -6.00 -6.99 16.42
N LYS A 140 -5.01 -6.34 15.82
CA LYS A 140 -3.61 -6.57 16.15
C LYS A 140 -3.07 -5.42 16.99
N ILE A 141 -2.13 -5.72 17.87
CA ILE A 141 -1.46 -4.74 18.74
C ILE A 141 0.05 -4.82 18.51
N CYS A 142 0.71 -3.66 18.53
CA CYS A 142 2.17 -3.63 18.59
C CYS A 142 2.62 -3.89 20.02
N PRO A 143 3.49 -4.89 20.29
CA PRO A 143 3.95 -5.20 21.64
C PRO A 143 4.85 -4.10 22.22
N GLU A 144 5.50 -3.30 21.39
CA GLU A 144 6.42 -2.23 21.84
C GLU A 144 5.67 -0.94 22.18
N CYS A 145 4.73 -0.49 21.34
CA CYS A 145 4.03 0.78 21.53
C CYS A 145 2.60 0.66 22.07
N GLY A 146 2.04 -0.56 22.12
CA GLY A 146 0.68 -0.81 22.61
C GLY A 146 -0.45 -0.30 21.70
N VAL A 147 -0.12 0.27 20.53
CA VAL A 147 -1.13 0.81 19.60
C VAL A 147 -1.82 -0.34 18.85
N ARG A 148 -3.14 -0.20 18.67
CA ARG A 148 -3.95 -1.13 17.86
C ARG A 148 -3.88 -0.77 16.39
N HIS A 149 -3.78 -1.78 15.55
CA HIS A 149 -3.66 -1.64 14.10
C HIS A 149 -4.75 -2.45 13.38
N ALA A 150 -5.02 -2.05 12.13
CA ALA A 150 -5.93 -2.80 11.26
C ALA A 150 -5.43 -4.24 11.07
N SER A 151 -6.37 -5.19 10.92
CA SER A 151 -6.07 -6.61 10.72
C SER A 151 -5.17 -6.88 9.51
N SER A 152 -5.23 -6.02 8.50
CA SER A 152 -4.40 -6.06 7.29
C SER A 152 -2.95 -5.63 7.50
N HIS A 153 -2.62 -4.96 8.62
CA HIS A 153 -1.25 -4.60 8.94
C HIS A 153 -0.53 -5.82 9.50
N LEU A 154 0.69 -6.07 9.04
CA LEU A 154 1.58 -7.11 9.56
C LEU A 154 2.61 -6.51 10.52
N PHE A 155 3.06 -5.29 10.25
CA PHE A 155 4.08 -4.58 11.03
C PHE A 155 3.60 -3.21 11.50
N CYS A 156 4.13 -2.74 12.63
CA CYS A 156 3.91 -1.37 13.08
C CYS A 156 4.69 -0.40 12.20
N GLY A 157 4.02 0.66 11.72
CA GLY A 157 4.68 1.67 10.88
C GLY A 157 5.69 2.55 11.64
N GLN A 158 5.68 2.54 12.97
CA GLN A 158 6.50 3.42 13.80
C GLN A 158 7.87 2.82 14.12
N ASP A 159 7.87 1.54 14.48
CA ASP A 159 9.01 0.78 15.01
C ASP A 159 9.34 -0.49 14.20
N GLY A 160 8.48 -0.89 13.26
CA GLY A 160 8.73 -2.04 12.37
C GLY A 160 8.46 -3.40 13.00
N THR A 161 8.05 -3.45 14.27
CA THR A 161 7.77 -4.69 15.00
C THR A 161 6.57 -5.42 14.41
N GLU A 162 6.63 -6.75 14.42
CA GLU A 162 5.52 -7.60 13.99
C GLU A 162 4.33 -7.47 14.95
N LEU A 163 3.16 -7.25 14.38
CA LEU A 163 1.94 -7.05 15.14
C LEU A 163 1.35 -8.37 15.57
N VAL A 164 1.10 -8.50 16.87
CA VAL A 164 0.52 -9.71 17.44
C VAL A 164 -1.00 -9.61 17.50
N ILE A 165 -1.67 -10.73 17.26
CA ILE A 165 -3.12 -10.81 17.38
C ILE A 165 -3.47 -10.90 18.87
N VAL A 166 -4.32 -9.98 19.33
CA VAL A 166 -4.94 -10.06 20.65
C VAL A 166 -6.42 -10.37 20.45
N ASN A 167 -6.86 -11.44 21.10
CA ASN A 167 -8.24 -11.93 21.09
C ASN A 167 -9.02 -11.32 22.27
#